data_AF-A0A350P1P5-F1
#
_entry.id   AF-A0A350P1P5-F1
#
_cell.length_a   1.000
_cell.length_b   1.000
_cell.length_c   1.000
_cell.angle_alpha   90.00
_cell.angle_beta   90.00
_cell.angle_gamma   90.00
#
_symmetry.space_group_name_H-M   'P 1'
#
loop_
_entity.id
_entity.type
_entity.pdbx_description
1 polymer ?
#
loop_
_entity_poly.entity_id
_entity_poly.type
_entity_poly.pdbx_seq_one_letter_code
_entity_poly.pdbx_strand_id
1 'polypeptide(L)'
;MTRGEHGISREDVSPNALKVMYRLNGAGFESYLVGGCVRDILMGHEPKDFDVVTNATPEQIKGLFRNCRLIGRRFRLAHIVFGREIIEVATFRGHHSEPDNNDEAAGDSKTAKAKVTAKQDAHGQLVRDNVFGTIEEDAERRDFTFNAMYYSVADFTVKDFAGGLEAIEKREVRLIGDPEVRYREDPVRMLRAVRFAAKLSMSIHPDTAAPIKKLASLLTNIPPARLFEETLKLFLSGKGEATFLMLRKYGLIAPLFPQIEPFLADESCREMQFILKVLRNTDDRINNDQRVTPAFLYAALLWYPLEEKSQILQAESGLNAHDAFNIASGEVITKQTQRIMIPKRFSTVMRDIWILQQRLPKRFGR
;
A
#
# COMPACT_ATOMS: atom_id res chain seq x y z
N MET A 1 -10.40 24.02 9.26
CA MET A 1 -10.89 24.91 8.20
C MET A 1 -12.40 24.94 8.20
N THR A 2 -12.99 26.12 8.15
CA THR A 2 -14.42 26.35 7.96
C THR A 2 -14.79 26.23 6.48
N ARG A 3 -16.10 26.18 6.17
CA ARG A 3 -16.63 26.00 4.81
C ARG A 3 -16.04 26.98 3.78
N GLY A 4 -15.76 28.22 4.18
CA GLY A 4 -15.25 29.26 3.28
C GLY A 4 -13.74 29.16 2.99
N GLU A 5 -13.02 28.36 3.76
CA GLU A 5 -11.55 28.27 3.70
C GLU A 5 -11.06 27.12 2.82
N HIS A 6 -11.94 26.17 2.46
CA HIS A 6 -11.57 25.00 1.67
C HIS A 6 -12.42 24.81 0.40
N GLY A 7 -11.83 24.21 -0.63
CA GLY A 7 -12.49 24.02 -1.94
C GLY A 7 -13.50 22.87 -2.03
N ILE A 8 -13.59 21.98 -1.04
CA ILE A 8 -14.43 20.77 -1.10
C ILE A 8 -15.90 21.14 -1.32
N SER A 9 -16.54 20.66 -2.36
CA SER A 9 -17.98 20.76 -2.63
C SER A 9 -18.70 19.44 -2.35
N ARG A 10 -20.02 19.49 -2.20
CA ARG A 10 -20.86 18.27 -2.15
C ARG A 10 -20.85 17.52 -3.48
N GLU A 11 -20.65 18.25 -4.57
CA GLU A 11 -20.57 17.69 -5.93
C GLU A 11 -19.32 16.83 -6.12
N ASP A 12 -18.26 17.11 -5.35
CA ASP A 12 -17.00 16.35 -5.39
C ASP A 12 -17.09 15.03 -4.60
N VAL A 13 -18.20 14.78 -3.91
CA VAL A 13 -18.40 13.61 -3.06
C VAL A 13 -19.46 12.70 -3.65
N SER A 14 -19.18 11.40 -3.67
CA SER A 14 -20.15 10.39 -4.10
C SER A 14 -21.50 10.55 -3.36
N PRO A 15 -22.64 10.56 -4.07
CA PRO A 15 -23.95 10.58 -3.45
C PRO A 15 -24.18 9.42 -2.47
N ASN A 16 -23.56 8.26 -2.73
CA ASN A 16 -23.66 7.09 -1.85
C ASN A 16 -22.83 7.29 -0.58
N ALA A 17 -21.64 7.90 -0.67
CA ALA A 17 -20.85 8.28 0.50
C ALA A 17 -21.61 9.30 1.38
N LEU A 18 -22.20 10.33 0.77
CA LEU A 18 -23.04 11.31 1.49
C LEU A 18 -24.23 10.63 2.19
N LYS A 19 -24.91 9.70 1.52
CA LYS A 19 -26.04 8.94 2.10
C LYS A 19 -25.62 8.11 3.30
N VAL A 20 -24.44 7.50 3.27
CA VAL A 20 -23.87 6.77 4.41
C VAL A 20 -23.63 7.73 5.58
N MET A 21 -22.94 8.84 5.34
CA MET A 21 -22.65 9.83 6.38
C MET A 21 -23.92 10.43 7.00
N TYR A 22 -24.91 10.81 6.18
CA TYR A 22 -26.18 11.32 6.69
C TYR A 22 -26.93 10.32 7.55
N ARG A 23 -26.88 9.02 7.21
CA ARG A 23 -27.52 7.99 8.03
C ARG A 23 -26.79 7.78 9.35
N LEU A 24 -25.45 7.80 9.36
CA LEU A 24 -24.65 7.72 10.59
C LEU A 24 -24.96 8.92 11.50
N ASN A 25 -24.90 10.14 10.95
CA ASN A 25 -25.21 11.37 11.68
C ASN A 25 -26.65 11.39 12.20
N GLY A 26 -27.63 10.98 11.40
CA GLY A 26 -29.03 10.89 11.81
C GLY A 26 -29.29 9.85 12.90
N ALA A 27 -28.40 8.87 13.08
CA ALA A 27 -28.45 7.90 14.16
C ALA A 27 -27.66 8.34 15.41
N GLY A 28 -27.11 9.57 15.43
CA GLY A 28 -26.37 10.13 16.55
C GLY A 28 -24.87 9.78 16.56
N PHE A 29 -24.34 9.19 15.50
CA PHE A 29 -22.91 8.92 15.36
C PHE A 29 -22.21 10.05 14.60
N GLU A 30 -20.94 10.28 14.91
CA GLU A 30 -20.12 11.17 14.11
C GLU A 30 -19.62 10.43 12.87
N SER A 31 -19.56 11.11 11.72
CA SER A 31 -18.97 10.55 10.51
C SER A 31 -18.18 11.58 9.72
N TYR A 32 -17.04 11.15 9.20
CA TYR A 32 -16.11 12.00 8.44
C TYR A 32 -15.62 11.25 7.20
N LEU A 33 -15.48 11.95 6.07
CA LEU A 33 -14.63 11.49 4.97
C LEU A 33 -13.17 11.67 5.38
N VAL A 34 -12.32 10.74 4.97
CA VAL A 34 -10.92 10.77 5.39
C VAL A 34 -9.97 10.23 4.32
N GLY A 35 -8.70 10.61 4.40
CA GLY A 35 -7.65 9.98 3.62
C GLY A 35 -7.57 10.46 2.19
N GLY A 36 -7.55 9.52 1.24
CA GLY A 36 -7.25 9.80 -0.15
C GLY A 36 -8.25 10.75 -0.81
N CYS A 37 -9.55 10.57 -0.54
CA CYS A 37 -10.59 11.39 -1.12
C CYS A 37 -10.48 12.87 -0.70
N VAL A 38 -10.27 13.14 0.58
CA VAL A 38 -10.15 14.52 1.08
C VAL A 38 -8.93 15.22 0.49
N ARG A 39 -7.77 14.54 0.47
CA ARG A 39 -6.56 15.06 -0.20
C ARG A 39 -6.82 15.34 -1.68
N ASP A 40 -7.33 14.35 -2.40
CA ASP A 40 -7.47 14.44 -3.85
C ASP A 40 -8.40 15.61 -4.23
N ILE A 41 -9.53 15.79 -3.53
CA ILE A 41 -10.42 16.95 -3.73
C ILE A 41 -9.69 18.27 -3.45
N LEU A 42 -8.97 18.37 -2.33
CA LEU A 42 -8.21 19.58 -1.98
C LEU A 42 -7.09 19.91 -2.98
N MET A 43 -6.57 18.91 -3.68
CA MET A 43 -5.59 19.07 -4.76
C MET A 43 -6.25 19.30 -6.15
N GLY A 44 -7.57 19.35 -6.24
CA GLY A 44 -8.31 19.50 -7.49
C GLY A 44 -8.34 18.23 -8.36
N HIS A 45 -8.15 17.06 -7.75
CA HIS A 45 -8.24 15.75 -8.40
C HIS A 45 -9.55 15.05 -8.03
N GLU A 46 -10.07 14.25 -8.96
CA GLU A 46 -11.26 13.43 -8.70
C GLU A 46 -10.89 12.19 -7.85
N PRO A 47 -11.54 11.98 -6.69
CA PRO A 47 -11.32 10.78 -5.88
C PRO A 47 -11.77 9.51 -6.60
N LYS A 48 -10.98 8.44 -6.46
CA LYS A 48 -11.35 7.11 -6.99
C LYS A 48 -12.23 6.31 -6.03
N ASP A 49 -11.98 6.45 -4.75
CA ASP A 49 -12.63 5.71 -3.67
C ASP A 49 -12.98 6.69 -2.54
N PHE A 50 -14.06 6.42 -1.80
CA PHE A 50 -14.50 7.24 -0.67
C PHE A 50 -14.48 6.42 0.63
N ASP A 51 -13.59 6.80 1.53
CA ASP A 51 -13.46 6.20 2.86
C ASP A 51 -14.17 7.07 3.90
N VAL A 52 -15.02 6.44 4.72
CA VAL A 52 -15.72 7.07 5.84
C VAL A 52 -15.19 6.51 7.14
N VAL A 53 -14.99 7.37 8.14
CA VAL A 53 -14.69 6.98 9.52
C VAL A 53 -15.77 7.47 10.46
N THR A 54 -16.01 6.70 11.52
CA THR A 54 -17.09 6.98 12.49
C THR A 54 -16.74 6.50 13.89
N ASN A 55 -17.40 7.04 14.91
CA ASN A 55 -17.35 6.50 16.27
C ASN A 55 -18.28 5.28 16.47
N ALA A 56 -19.11 4.92 15.47
CA ALA A 56 -19.96 3.74 15.53
C ALA A 56 -19.14 2.44 15.46
N THR A 57 -19.42 1.46 16.32
CA THR A 57 -18.77 0.14 16.28
C THR A 57 -19.18 -0.65 15.03
N PRO A 58 -18.40 -1.64 14.57
CA PRO A 58 -18.75 -2.47 13.42
C PRO A 58 -20.13 -3.11 13.51
N GLU A 59 -20.55 -3.52 14.72
CA GLU A 59 -21.85 -4.10 14.98
C GLU A 59 -22.98 -3.07 14.85
N GLN A 60 -22.77 -1.84 15.33
CA GLN A 60 -23.72 -0.74 15.19
C GLN A 60 -23.86 -0.33 13.72
N ILE A 61 -22.75 -0.24 12.98
CA ILE A 61 -22.76 0.02 11.52
C ILE A 61 -23.57 -1.08 10.82
N LYS A 62 -23.32 -2.35 11.13
CA LYS A 62 -24.09 -3.47 10.55
C LYS A 62 -25.58 -3.39 10.90
N GLY A 63 -25.93 -2.92 12.09
CA GLY A 63 -27.32 -2.67 12.49
C GLY A 63 -28.00 -1.56 11.68
N LEU A 64 -27.28 -0.48 11.37
CA LEU A 64 -27.77 0.66 10.59
C LEU A 64 -27.86 0.39 9.07
N PHE A 65 -27.02 -0.50 8.56
CA PHE A 65 -26.90 -0.78 7.14
C PHE A 65 -27.11 -2.26 6.85
N ARG A 66 -28.33 -2.62 6.42
CA ARG A 66 -28.67 -4.01 6.04
C ARG A 66 -27.81 -4.54 4.87
N ASN A 67 -27.31 -3.65 4.02
CA ASN A 67 -26.40 -3.93 2.91
C ASN A 67 -24.91 -3.86 3.32
N CYS A 68 -24.60 -3.85 4.62
CA CYS A 68 -23.22 -3.88 5.12
C CYS A 68 -22.67 -5.30 5.16
N ARG A 69 -21.43 -5.45 4.70
CA ARG A 69 -20.61 -6.65 4.85
C ARG A 69 -19.42 -6.30 5.73
N LEU A 70 -19.28 -6.98 6.86
CA LEU A 70 -18.08 -6.86 7.69
C LEU A 70 -16.96 -7.70 7.06
N ILE A 71 -15.87 -7.04 6.69
CA ILE A 71 -14.68 -7.64 6.11
C ILE A 71 -13.54 -7.54 7.10
N GLY A 72 -12.67 -8.56 7.08
CA GLY A 72 -11.49 -8.62 7.92
C GLY A 72 -11.74 -9.27 9.27
N ARG A 73 -10.85 -10.18 9.65
CA ARG A 73 -10.85 -10.82 10.98
C ARG A 73 -10.14 -9.96 12.02
N ARG A 74 -9.08 -9.26 11.62
CA ARG A 74 -8.18 -8.48 12.50
C ARG A 74 -8.55 -7.00 12.58
N PHE A 75 -8.92 -6.41 11.45
CA PHE A 75 -9.44 -5.05 11.33
C PHE A 75 -10.86 -5.19 10.78
N ARG A 76 -11.87 -4.92 11.61
CA ARG A 76 -13.26 -5.01 11.15
C ARG A 76 -13.60 -3.76 10.36
N LEU A 77 -13.55 -3.87 9.03
CA LEU A 77 -14.00 -2.84 8.10
C LEU A 77 -15.43 -3.15 7.66
N ALA A 78 -16.29 -2.14 7.64
CA ALA A 78 -17.66 -2.27 7.17
C ALA A 78 -17.76 -1.81 5.71
N HIS A 79 -18.01 -2.73 4.79
CA HIS A 79 -18.21 -2.42 3.38
C HIS A 79 -19.70 -2.28 3.11
N ILE A 80 -20.16 -1.06 2.80
CA ILE A 80 -21.55 -0.79 2.45
C ILE A 80 -21.67 -0.83 0.93
N VAL A 81 -22.43 -1.81 0.43
CA VAL A 81 -22.49 -2.09 -1.01
C VAL A 81 -23.67 -1.37 -1.66
N PHE A 82 -23.38 -0.59 -2.70
CA PHE A 82 -24.36 0.10 -3.56
C PHE A 82 -24.18 -0.33 -5.02
N GLY A 83 -24.76 -1.47 -5.40
CA GLY A 83 -24.62 -2.02 -6.75
C GLY A 83 -23.16 -2.39 -7.04
N ARG A 84 -22.48 -1.60 -7.86
CA ARG A 84 -21.04 -1.75 -8.20
C ARG A 84 -20.11 -0.92 -7.32
N GLU A 85 -20.64 0.09 -6.63
CA GLU A 85 -19.87 0.96 -5.73
C GLU A 85 -19.85 0.38 -4.31
N ILE A 86 -18.72 0.54 -3.63
CA ILE A 86 -18.54 0.11 -2.25
C ILE A 86 -18.01 1.31 -1.47
N ILE A 87 -18.69 1.66 -0.38
CA ILE A 87 -18.20 2.66 0.56
C ILE A 87 -17.58 1.92 1.75
N GLU A 88 -16.30 2.19 2.00
CA GLU A 88 -15.60 1.64 3.15
C GLU A 88 -15.89 2.51 4.37
N VAL A 89 -16.36 1.88 5.45
CA VAL A 89 -16.63 2.53 6.73
C VAL A 89 -15.78 1.87 7.81
N ALA A 90 -14.94 2.67 8.47
CA ALA A 90 -14.09 2.23 9.56
C ALA A 90 -14.47 2.92 10.87
N THR A 91 -14.37 2.21 11.99
CA THR A 91 -14.48 2.83 13.32
C THR A 91 -13.14 3.49 13.68
N PHE A 92 -13.18 4.64 14.36
CA PHE A 92 -11.97 5.30 14.90
C PHE A 92 -11.10 4.35 15.71
N ARG A 93 -9.78 4.47 15.55
CA ARG A 93 -8.80 3.66 16.27
C ARG A 93 -8.28 4.43 17.49
N GLY A 94 -8.29 3.82 18.67
CA GLY A 94 -7.83 4.42 19.92
C GLY A 94 -6.52 3.83 20.44
N HIS A 95 -5.84 4.53 21.35
CA HIS A 95 -4.58 4.06 21.92
C HIS A 95 -4.75 2.85 22.84
N HIS A 96 -3.72 2.00 22.91
CA HIS A 96 -3.71 0.92 23.89
C HIS A 96 -3.51 1.54 25.27
N SER A 97 -4.43 1.29 26.20
CA SER A 97 -4.14 1.48 27.62
C SER A 97 -3.05 0.48 27.99
N GLU A 98 -1.92 0.96 28.53
CA GLU A 98 -1.03 0.07 29.29
C GLU A 98 -1.86 -0.60 30.41
N PRO A 99 -1.56 -1.85 30.79
CA PRO A 99 -2.18 -2.43 31.96
C PRO A 99 -1.80 -1.58 33.17
N ASP A 100 -2.76 -0.84 33.73
CA ASP A 100 -2.64 -0.32 35.09
C ASP A 100 -2.30 -1.49 36.01
N ASN A 101 -1.07 -1.51 36.52
CA ASN A 101 -0.63 -2.44 37.57
C ASN A 101 -1.14 -2.00 38.95
N ASN A 102 -2.37 -1.51 39.05
CA ASN A 102 -2.96 -0.97 40.29
C ASN A 102 -4.37 -1.51 40.55
N ASP A 103 -4.62 -2.79 40.31
CA ASP A 103 -5.82 -3.47 40.81
C ASP A 103 -5.42 -4.62 41.76
N GLU A 104 -4.78 -4.28 42.87
CA GLU A 104 -4.95 -5.05 44.10
C GLU A 104 -5.98 -4.35 45.00
N ALA A 105 -7.04 -5.10 45.32
CA ALA A 105 -8.08 -4.82 46.30
C ALA A 105 -9.27 -3.91 45.89
N ALA A 106 -10.27 -4.49 45.23
CA ALA A 106 -11.67 -4.39 45.70
C ALA A 106 -12.61 -5.39 45.00
N GLY A 107 -13.13 -6.32 45.83
CA GLY A 107 -14.38 -7.09 45.73
C GLY A 107 -15.24 -7.05 44.46
N ASP A 108 -15.29 -8.21 43.81
CA ASP A 108 -16.50 -8.92 43.38
C ASP A 108 -17.66 -8.07 42.82
N SER A 109 -17.61 -7.75 41.52
CA SER A 109 -18.84 -7.55 40.75
C SER A 109 -18.69 -8.01 39.29
N LYS A 110 -19.58 -8.93 38.92
CA LYS A 110 -19.71 -9.56 37.61
C LYS A 110 -20.11 -8.54 36.54
N THR A 111 -19.14 -7.97 35.84
CA THR A 111 -19.35 -7.47 34.47
C THR A 111 -18.09 -7.72 33.65
N ALA A 112 -18.12 -8.80 32.86
CA ALA A 112 -17.07 -9.15 31.92
C ALA A 112 -17.06 -8.15 30.75
N LYS A 113 -16.45 -6.98 30.94
CA LYS A 113 -15.95 -6.15 29.83
C LYS A 113 -14.71 -6.85 29.30
N ALA A 114 -14.84 -7.51 28.15
CA ALA A 114 -13.72 -8.10 27.42
C ALA A 114 -12.73 -7.00 27.02
N LYS A 115 -11.70 -6.76 27.84
CA LYS A 115 -10.50 -6.00 27.48
C LYS A 115 -9.82 -6.75 26.32
N VAL A 116 -10.01 -6.27 25.09
CA VAL A 116 -9.35 -6.82 23.90
C VAL A 116 -7.92 -6.28 23.85
N THR A 117 -6.98 -7.01 24.45
CA THR A 117 -5.55 -6.69 24.38
C THR A 117 -4.98 -7.02 23.00
N ALA A 118 -4.27 -6.05 22.43
CA ALA A 118 -3.39 -6.25 21.31
C ALA A 118 -2.23 -7.15 21.72
N LYS A 119 -2.01 -8.27 21.01
CA LYS A 119 -0.75 -8.99 21.13
C LYS A 119 0.25 -8.29 20.21
N GLN A 120 1.46 -8.02 20.67
CA GLN A 120 2.61 -7.75 19.81
C GLN A 120 3.33 -9.08 19.55
N ASP A 121 3.88 -9.28 18.36
CA ASP A 121 4.71 -10.45 18.05
C ASP A 121 6.10 -10.29 18.71
N ALA A 122 6.89 -11.36 18.78
CA ALA A 122 8.27 -11.38 19.29
C ALA A 122 9.22 -10.38 18.60
N HIS A 123 8.77 -9.77 17.50
CA HIS A 123 9.48 -8.77 16.71
C HIS A 123 8.87 -7.35 16.82
N GLY A 124 7.98 -7.10 17.77
CA GLY A 124 7.38 -5.77 18.01
C GLY A 124 6.30 -5.35 17.01
N GLN A 125 5.85 -6.27 16.15
CA GLN A 125 4.79 -6.00 15.17
C GLN A 125 3.40 -6.16 15.81
N LEU A 126 2.49 -5.23 15.56
CA LEU A 126 1.12 -5.22 16.10
C LEU A 126 0.28 -6.38 15.52
N VAL A 127 -0.21 -7.30 16.37
CA VAL A 127 -0.92 -8.53 15.95
C VAL A 127 -2.45 -8.41 16.08
N ARG A 128 -2.98 -7.48 16.89
CA ARG A 128 -4.43 -7.21 17.03
C ARG A 128 -4.66 -5.72 17.33
N ASP A 129 -5.57 -5.07 16.62
CA ASP A 129 -5.76 -3.61 16.69
C ASP A 129 -7.25 -3.22 16.66
N ASN A 130 -8.03 -3.78 17.59
CA ASN A 130 -9.46 -3.48 17.75
C ASN A 130 -9.72 -2.60 18.99
N VAL A 131 -8.93 -1.54 19.15
CA VAL A 131 -9.20 -0.52 20.17
C VAL A 131 -9.87 0.66 19.49
N PHE A 132 -11.04 1.04 19.98
CA PHE A 132 -11.80 2.17 19.46
C PHE A 132 -11.49 3.42 20.27
N GLY A 133 -11.40 4.56 19.59
CA GLY A 133 -10.89 5.80 20.16
C GLY A 133 -11.59 7.05 19.66
N THR A 134 -10.96 8.19 19.91
CA THR A 134 -11.40 9.48 19.36
C THR A 134 -10.87 9.69 17.94
N ILE A 135 -11.36 10.75 17.28
CA ILE A 135 -10.89 11.13 15.95
C ILE A 135 -9.41 11.56 15.96
N GLU A 136 -8.96 12.19 17.05
CA GLU A 136 -7.56 12.60 17.24
C GLU A 136 -6.64 11.38 17.34
N GLU A 137 -7.03 10.36 18.11
CA GLU A 137 -6.26 9.11 18.23
C GLU A 137 -6.19 8.35 16.90
N ASP A 138 -7.26 8.39 16.09
CA ASP A 138 -7.25 7.81 14.73
C ASP A 138 -6.25 8.56 13.83
N ALA A 139 -6.20 9.89 13.95
CA ALA A 139 -5.33 10.74 13.14
C ALA A 139 -3.84 10.45 13.40
N GLU A 140 -3.45 10.26 14.66
CA GLU A 140 -2.07 9.93 15.05
C GLU A 140 -1.60 8.57 14.48
N ARG A 141 -2.53 7.62 14.37
CA ARG A 141 -2.27 6.27 13.85
C ARG A 141 -2.14 6.20 12.33
N ARG A 142 -2.51 7.26 11.61
CA ARG A 142 -2.34 7.35 10.15
C ARG A 142 -0.89 7.56 9.77
N ASP A 143 -0.58 7.21 8.53
CA ASP A 143 0.82 7.18 8.09
C ASP A 143 1.33 8.57 7.70
N PHE A 144 0.55 9.36 6.96
CA PHE A 144 1.01 10.63 6.38
C PHE A 144 0.07 11.77 6.73
N THR A 145 0.63 12.97 6.92
CA THR A 145 -0.10 14.18 7.35
C THR A 145 -1.30 14.48 6.46
N PHE A 146 -1.09 14.49 5.14
CA PHE A 146 -2.16 14.73 4.15
C PHE A 146 -3.26 13.65 4.12
N ASN A 147 -3.05 12.48 4.73
CA ASN A 147 -4.07 11.43 4.82
C ASN A 147 -4.86 11.49 6.15
N ALA A 148 -4.50 12.40 7.05
CA ALA A 148 -5.13 12.62 8.35
C ALA A 148 -5.98 13.90 8.38
N MET A 149 -6.61 14.22 7.24
CA MET A 149 -7.62 15.27 7.13
C MET A 149 -9.01 14.64 7.11
N TYR A 150 -9.94 15.25 7.82
CA TYR A 150 -11.28 14.73 8.08
C TYR A 150 -12.32 15.76 7.67
N TYR A 151 -13.17 15.43 6.70
CA TYR A 151 -14.25 16.31 6.26
C TYR A 151 -15.59 15.83 6.83
N SER A 152 -16.32 16.72 7.48
CA SER A 152 -17.66 16.44 8.01
C SER A 152 -18.76 17.06 7.13
N VAL A 153 -19.82 16.30 6.90
CA VAL A 153 -21.01 16.78 6.17
C VAL A 153 -22.03 17.47 7.06
N ALA A 154 -21.84 17.45 8.39
CA ALA A 154 -22.75 18.06 9.35
C ALA A 154 -22.54 19.57 9.48
N ASP A 155 -21.28 19.98 9.59
CA ASP A 155 -20.83 21.35 9.79
C ASP A 155 -19.98 21.89 8.61
N PHE A 156 -19.73 21.05 7.60
CA PHE A 156 -18.91 21.37 6.43
C PHE A 156 -17.53 21.89 6.79
N THR A 157 -16.91 21.32 7.84
CA THR A 157 -15.56 21.65 8.25
C THR A 157 -14.58 20.56 7.79
N VAL A 158 -13.34 20.97 7.54
CA VAL A 158 -12.19 20.07 7.42
C VAL A 158 -11.36 20.20 8.68
N LYS A 159 -11.24 19.11 9.43
CA LYS A 159 -10.34 18.99 10.58
C LYS A 159 -9.00 18.43 10.10
N ASP A 160 -7.94 19.17 10.38
CA ASP A 160 -6.56 18.77 10.10
C ASP A 160 -5.80 18.70 11.43
N PHE A 161 -5.48 17.49 11.85
CA PHE A 161 -4.80 17.23 13.12
C PHE A 161 -3.28 17.12 12.98
N ALA A 162 -2.77 17.03 11.75
CA ALA A 162 -1.38 16.65 11.49
C ALA A 162 -0.62 17.60 10.55
N GLY A 163 -1.22 18.73 10.17
CA GLY A 163 -0.63 19.66 9.19
C GLY A 163 -0.64 19.10 7.77
N GLY A 164 -1.71 18.39 7.40
CA GLY A 164 -1.93 17.87 6.07
C GLY A 164 -2.05 18.96 5.00
N LEU A 165 -2.62 20.12 5.33
CA LEU A 165 -2.75 21.25 4.40
C LEU A 165 -1.41 21.87 4.06
N GLU A 166 -0.58 22.14 5.07
CA GLU A 166 0.78 22.66 4.88
C GLU A 166 1.61 21.69 4.02
N ALA A 167 1.46 20.38 4.24
CA ALA A 167 2.11 19.35 3.43
C ALA A 167 1.63 19.35 1.97
N ILE A 168 0.35 19.61 1.71
CA ILE A 168 -0.18 19.75 0.34
C ILE A 168 0.36 21.01 -0.33
N GLU A 169 0.34 22.16 0.38
CA GLU A 169 0.85 23.44 -0.12
C GLU A 169 2.33 23.37 -0.48
N LYS A 170 3.15 22.79 0.41
CA LYS A 170 4.58 22.58 0.19
C LYS A 170 4.90 21.42 -0.77
N ARG A 171 3.90 20.60 -1.11
CA ARG A 171 4.05 19.37 -1.91
C ARG A 171 5.05 18.39 -1.30
N GLU A 172 4.91 18.13 -0.02
CA GLU A 172 5.80 17.28 0.77
C GLU A 172 5.07 16.07 1.38
N VAL A 173 5.67 14.89 1.21
CA VAL A 173 5.26 13.67 1.90
C VAL A 173 5.93 13.63 3.26
N ARG A 174 5.16 13.92 4.31
CA ARG A 174 5.58 13.89 5.70
C ARG A 174 4.85 12.80 6.48
N LEU A 175 5.60 12.03 7.24
CA LEU A 175 5.09 10.97 8.11
C LEU A 175 4.58 11.58 9.44
N ILE A 176 3.53 10.99 10.02
CA ILE A 176 2.98 11.44 11.33
C ILE A 176 3.75 10.78 12.47
N GLY A 177 4.28 11.58 13.40
CA GLY A 177 5.13 11.11 14.50
C GLY A 177 6.58 10.89 14.08
N ASP A 178 7.34 10.14 14.88
CA ASP A 178 8.76 9.87 14.61
C ASP A 178 8.96 8.86 13.47
N PRO A 179 9.60 9.23 12.34
CA PRO A 179 9.80 8.33 11.21
C PRO A 179 10.53 7.03 11.55
N GLU A 180 11.52 7.06 12.45
CA GLU A 180 12.28 5.86 12.79
C GLU A 180 11.42 4.84 13.55
N VAL A 181 10.70 5.26 14.59
CA VAL A 181 9.74 4.39 15.32
C VAL A 181 8.69 3.84 14.36
N ARG A 182 8.08 4.70 13.54
CA ARG A 182 6.98 4.30 12.64
C ARG A 182 7.42 3.34 11.54
N TYR A 183 8.64 3.45 11.03
CA TYR A 183 9.20 2.49 10.09
C TYR A 183 9.56 1.14 10.73
N ARG A 184 9.95 1.13 12.02
CA ARG A 184 10.19 -0.12 12.74
C ARG A 184 8.91 -0.89 13.03
N GLU A 185 7.84 -0.18 13.40
CA GLU A 185 6.51 -0.77 13.58
C GLU A 185 5.97 -1.39 12.29
N ASP A 186 6.08 -0.66 11.18
CA ASP A 186 5.60 -1.10 9.87
C ASP A 186 6.51 -0.61 8.73
N PRO A 187 7.49 -1.44 8.31
CA PRO A 187 8.45 -1.05 7.28
C PRO A 187 7.80 -0.79 5.91
N VAL A 188 6.57 -1.26 5.66
CA VAL A 188 5.82 -0.97 4.43
C VAL A 188 5.58 0.53 4.25
N ARG A 189 5.57 1.32 5.34
CA ARG A 189 5.42 2.78 5.26
C ARG A 189 6.50 3.44 4.41
N MET A 190 7.71 2.87 4.33
CA MET A 190 8.77 3.37 3.43
C MET A 190 8.37 3.24 1.96
N LEU A 191 7.80 2.09 1.57
CA LEU A 191 7.29 1.86 0.22
C LEU A 191 6.13 2.81 -0.09
N ARG A 192 5.24 3.03 0.88
CA ARG A 192 4.12 3.96 0.73
C ARG A 192 4.58 5.40 0.57
N ALA A 193 5.61 5.83 1.29
CA ALA A 193 6.17 7.18 1.17
C ALA A 193 6.68 7.43 -0.25
N VAL A 194 7.47 6.49 -0.79
CA VAL A 194 7.96 6.54 -2.18
C VAL A 194 6.81 6.50 -3.18
N ARG A 195 5.83 5.63 -2.99
CA ARG A 195 4.64 5.54 -3.84
C ARG A 195 3.88 6.86 -3.90
N PHE A 196 3.61 7.48 -2.76
CA PHE A 196 2.86 8.74 -2.72
C PHE A 196 3.66 9.89 -3.31
N ALA A 197 4.97 9.96 -3.04
CA ALA A 197 5.83 10.97 -3.63
C ALA A 197 5.82 10.91 -5.17
N ALA A 198 5.95 9.70 -5.74
CA ALA A 198 5.89 9.52 -7.18
C ALA A 198 4.47 9.77 -7.75
N LYS A 199 3.42 9.25 -7.11
CA LYS A 199 2.03 9.40 -7.57
C LYS A 199 1.58 10.85 -7.58
N LEU A 200 1.85 11.58 -6.50
CA LEU A 200 1.39 12.97 -6.30
C LEU A 200 2.39 14.01 -6.82
N SER A 201 3.52 13.57 -7.39
CA SER A 201 4.61 14.46 -7.81
C SER A 201 5.07 15.39 -6.68
N MET A 202 5.22 14.81 -5.48
CA MET A 202 5.65 15.47 -4.25
C MET A 202 7.07 15.03 -3.88
N SER A 203 7.79 15.85 -3.12
CA SER A 203 9.06 15.47 -2.50
C SER A 203 8.81 14.76 -1.17
N ILE A 204 9.76 13.95 -0.68
CA ILE A 204 9.67 13.39 0.68
C ILE A 204 10.37 14.34 1.64
N HIS A 205 9.70 14.72 2.73
CA HIS A 205 10.27 15.62 3.74
C HIS A 205 11.61 15.06 4.27
N PRO A 206 12.65 15.89 4.51
CA PRO A 206 13.97 15.43 4.92
C PRO A 206 13.97 14.46 6.12
N ASP A 207 13.21 14.76 7.18
CA ASP A 207 13.08 13.90 8.36
C ASP A 207 12.47 12.53 8.02
N THR A 208 11.49 12.50 7.11
CA THR A 208 10.85 11.26 6.64
C THR A 208 11.79 10.49 5.71
N ALA A 209 12.62 11.18 4.93
CA ALA A 209 13.56 10.59 3.98
C ALA A 209 14.81 9.99 4.65
N ALA A 210 15.32 10.61 5.71
CA ALA A 210 16.61 10.27 6.32
C ALA A 210 16.72 8.81 6.83
N PRO A 211 15.72 8.21 7.51
CA PRO A 211 15.83 6.85 8.01
C PRO A 211 15.57 5.77 6.97
N ILE A 212 14.99 6.10 5.81
CA ILE A 212 14.55 5.10 4.81
C ILE A 212 15.72 4.20 4.38
N LYS A 213 16.84 4.78 3.97
CA LYS A 213 18.00 4.02 3.48
C LYS A 213 18.62 3.14 4.57
N LYS A 214 18.62 3.60 5.83
CA LYS A 214 19.18 2.87 6.97
C LYS A 214 18.28 1.69 7.37
N LEU A 215 16.97 1.87 7.29
CA LEU A 215 15.97 0.89 7.72
C LEU A 215 15.46 -0.02 6.59
N ALA A 216 15.91 0.19 5.34
CA ALA A 216 15.49 -0.58 4.16
C ALA A 216 15.56 -2.10 4.36
N SER A 217 16.56 -2.59 5.11
CA SER A 217 16.72 -4.02 5.41
C SER A 217 15.57 -4.63 6.19
N LEU A 218 14.80 -3.82 6.95
CA LEU A 218 13.61 -4.29 7.69
C LEU A 218 12.52 -4.83 6.77
N LEU A 219 12.50 -4.42 5.49
CA LEU A 219 11.57 -4.96 4.51
C LEU A 219 11.71 -6.48 4.33
N THR A 220 12.90 -7.02 4.60
CA THR A 220 13.19 -8.47 4.53
C THR A 220 12.35 -9.30 5.49
N ASN A 221 11.85 -8.69 6.57
CA ASN A 221 11.06 -9.36 7.61
C ASN A 221 9.55 -9.30 7.33
N ILE A 222 9.12 -8.63 6.25
CA ILE A 222 7.70 -8.51 5.93
C ILE A 222 7.23 -9.78 5.21
N PRO A 223 6.01 -10.29 5.51
CA PRO A 223 5.42 -11.39 4.76
C PRO A 223 5.43 -11.16 3.24
N PRO A 224 5.96 -12.10 2.43
CA PRO A 224 6.10 -11.92 0.98
C PRO A 224 4.81 -11.59 0.23
N ALA A 225 3.65 -12.05 0.73
CA ALA A 225 2.34 -11.72 0.17
C ALA A 225 1.99 -10.23 0.32
N ARG A 226 2.39 -9.61 1.43
CA ARG A 226 2.16 -8.18 1.66
C ARG A 226 3.04 -7.33 0.75
N LEU A 227 4.30 -7.74 0.54
CA LEU A 227 5.19 -7.08 -0.41
C LEU A 227 4.70 -7.21 -1.85
N PHE A 228 4.07 -8.34 -2.23
CA PHE A 228 3.45 -8.49 -3.54
C PHE A 228 2.38 -7.43 -3.80
N GLU A 229 1.41 -7.28 -2.89
CA GLU A 229 0.35 -6.28 -3.01
C GLU A 229 0.90 -4.85 -3.12
N GLU A 230 1.91 -4.52 -2.32
CA GLU A 230 2.55 -3.21 -2.38
C GLU A 230 3.35 -2.99 -3.66
N THR A 231 4.01 -4.04 -4.17
CA THR A 231 4.74 -3.98 -5.45
C THR A 231 3.80 -3.71 -6.63
N LEU A 232 2.60 -4.30 -6.62
CA LEU A 232 1.58 -3.98 -7.62
C LEU A 232 1.16 -2.52 -7.52
N LYS A 233 0.92 -1.99 -6.30
CA LYS A 233 0.56 -0.58 -6.11
C LYS A 233 1.68 0.39 -6.48
N LEU A 234 2.94 -0.03 -6.38
CA LEU A 234 4.11 0.76 -6.79
C LEU A 234 4.16 0.88 -8.33
N PHE A 235 4.18 -0.25 -9.03
CA PHE A 235 4.46 -0.26 -10.47
C PHE A 235 3.23 -0.24 -11.38
N LEU A 236 2.05 -0.64 -10.88
CA LEU A 236 0.81 -0.66 -11.67
C LEU A 236 -0.11 0.53 -11.33
N SER A 237 0.49 1.68 -11.01
CA SER A 237 -0.22 2.92 -10.68
C SER A 237 -0.13 4.01 -11.77
N GLY A 238 0.53 3.73 -12.90
CA GLY A 238 0.75 4.70 -13.98
C GLY A 238 1.94 5.64 -13.76
N LYS A 239 2.74 5.38 -12.72
CA LYS A 239 3.97 6.12 -12.33
C LYS A 239 5.12 5.19 -11.92
N GLY A 240 5.16 3.99 -12.47
CA GLY A 240 6.14 2.95 -12.20
C GLY A 240 7.58 3.38 -12.48
N GLU A 241 7.85 4.11 -13.57
CA GLU A 241 9.21 4.57 -13.90
C GLU A 241 9.75 5.52 -12.81
N ALA A 242 8.98 6.57 -12.47
CA ALA A 242 9.34 7.51 -11.42
C ALA A 242 9.47 6.82 -10.05
N THR A 243 8.57 5.89 -9.75
CA THR A 243 8.59 5.10 -8.51
C THR A 243 9.87 4.26 -8.43
N PHE A 244 10.28 3.61 -9.52
CA PHE A 244 11.49 2.79 -9.58
C PHE A 244 12.76 3.60 -9.29
N LEU A 245 12.89 4.77 -9.92
CA LEU A 245 14.02 5.67 -9.69
C LEU A 245 14.09 6.12 -8.23
N MET A 246 12.95 6.42 -7.62
CA MET A 246 12.90 6.75 -6.19
C MET A 246 13.27 5.56 -5.31
N LEU A 247 12.76 4.36 -5.58
CA LEU A 247 13.13 3.15 -4.84
C LEU A 247 14.65 2.92 -4.89
N ARG A 248 15.28 3.14 -6.04
CA ARG A 248 16.74 3.03 -6.19
C ARG A 248 17.47 4.11 -5.37
N LYS A 249 17.05 5.37 -5.48
CA LYS A 249 17.60 6.49 -4.71
C LYS A 249 17.63 6.20 -3.19
N TYR A 250 16.59 5.56 -2.68
CA TYR A 250 16.45 5.24 -1.26
C TYR A 250 16.95 3.84 -0.87
N GLY A 251 17.54 3.06 -1.79
CA GLY A 251 18.08 1.73 -1.49
C GLY A 251 17.01 0.67 -1.18
N LEU A 252 15.80 0.86 -1.69
CA LEU A 252 14.66 -0.04 -1.48
C LEU A 252 14.53 -1.11 -2.58
N ILE A 253 15.34 -1.05 -3.63
CA ILE A 253 15.35 -2.09 -4.69
C ILE A 253 15.95 -3.39 -4.15
N ALA A 254 17.15 -3.35 -3.57
CA ALA A 254 17.83 -4.52 -3.01
C ALA A 254 16.95 -5.45 -2.13
N PRO A 255 16.16 -4.95 -1.15
CA PRO A 255 15.30 -5.84 -0.35
C PRO A 255 14.11 -6.42 -1.13
N LEU A 256 13.61 -5.73 -2.16
CA LEU A 256 12.47 -6.18 -2.98
C LEU A 256 12.90 -7.13 -4.12
N PHE A 257 13.97 -6.78 -4.81
CA PHE A 257 14.48 -7.45 -6.00
C PHE A 257 15.99 -7.68 -5.90
N PRO A 258 16.43 -8.54 -4.97
CA PRO A 258 17.87 -8.79 -4.75
C PRO A 258 18.56 -9.37 -6.00
N GLN A 259 17.81 -10.04 -6.88
CA GLN A 259 18.33 -10.57 -8.13
C GLN A 259 18.55 -9.51 -9.20
N ILE A 260 17.89 -8.35 -9.11
CA ILE A 260 18.00 -7.28 -10.11
C ILE A 260 19.09 -6.29 -9.70
N GLU A 261 19.26 -6.03 -8.40
CA GLU A 261 20.22 -5.05 -7.87
C GLU A 261 21.63 -5.10 -8.52
N PRO A 262 22.27 -6.27 -8.72
CA PRO A 262 23.60 -6.35 -9.34
C PRO A 262 23.65 -5.79 -10.77
N PHE A 263 22.53 -5.83 -11.50
CA PHE A 263 22.42 -5.36 -12.87
C PHE A 263 22.17 -3.84 -12.97
N LEU A 264 21.96 -3.15 -11.84
CA LEU A 264 21.60 -1.74 -11.79
C LEU A 264 22.76 -0.82 -11.37
N ALA A 265 24.02 -1.28 -11.48
CA ALA A 265 25.17 -0.49 -11.05
C ALA A 265 25.34 0.81 -11.86
N ASP A 266 25.15 0.74 -13.18
CA ASP A 266 25.29 1.86 -14.12
C ASP A 266 23.91 2.30 -14.63
N GLU A 267 23.68 3.61 -14.75
CA GLU A 267 22.44 4.16 -15.33
C GLU A 267 22.34 3.92 -16.84
N SER A 268 23.48 3.83 -17.52
CA SER A 268 23.57 3.66 -18.96
C SER A 268 23.55 2.19 -19.40
N CYS A 269 23.59 1.24 -18.46
CA CYS A 269 23.58 -0.18 -18.81
C CYS A 269 22.27 -0.59 -19.51
N ARG A 270 22.39 -1.60 -20.37
CA ARG A 270 21.28 -2.11 -21.18
C ARG A 270 20.13 -2.59 -20.30
N GLU A 271 20.44 -3.20 -19.17
CA GLU A 271 19.51 -3.80 -18.22
C GLU A 271 18.65 -2.73 -17.55
N MET A 272 19.29 -1.64 -17.07
CA MET A 272 18.60 -0.48 -16.51
C MET A 272 17.67 0.17 -17.55
N GLN A 273 18.18 0.42 -18.76
CA GLN A 273 17.39 1.03 -19.83
C GLN A 273 16.20 0.15 -20.26
N PHE A 274 16.37 -1.17 -20.26
CA PHE A 274 15.28 -2.10 -20.52
C PHE A 274 14.19 -2.03 -19.44
N ILE A 275 14.58 -2.03 -18.15
CA ILE A 275 13.62 -1.93 -17.04
C ILE A 275 12.86 -0.60 -17.10
N LEU A 276 13.56 0.52 -17.31
CA LEU A 276 12.92 1.83 -17.45
C LEU A 276 11.93 1.85 -18.63
N LYS A 277 12.29 1.25 -19.78
CA LYS A 277 11.40 1.16 -20.94
C LYS A 277 10.16 0.30 -20.67
N VAL A 278 10.32 -0.83 -19.97
CA VAL A 278 9.19 -1.69 -19.58
C VAL A 278 8.24 -0.94 -18.66
N LEU A 279 8.77 -0.20 -17.67
CA LEU A 279 7.98 0.58 -16.74
C LEU A 279 7.27 1.75 -17.43
N ARG A 280 7.98 2.50 -18.29
CA ARG A 280 7.39 3.58 -19.10
C ARG A 280 6.23 3.07 -19.96
N ASN A 281 6.45 1.98 -20.69
CA ASN A 281 5.39 1.37 -21.50
C ASN A 281 4.22 0.90 -20.65
N THR A 282 4.48 0.39 -19.44
CA THR A 282 3.42 -0.03 -18.51
C THR A 282 2.63 1.18 -18.01
N ASP A 283 3.31 2.28 -17.71
CA ASP A 283 2.70 3.54 -17.31
C ASP A 283 1.81 4.10 -18.42
N ASP A 284 2.31 4.16 -19.66
CA ASP A 284 1.55 4.60 -20.82
C ASP A 284 0.29 3.75 -21.04
N ARG A 285 0.39 2.43 -20.85
CA ARG A 285 -0.78 1.55 -20.96
C ARG A 285 -1.83 1.85 -19.90
N ILE A 286 -1.42 2.00 -18.64
CA ILE A 286 -2.34 2.28 -17.53
C ILE A 286 -3.01 3.64 -17.71
N ASN A 287 -2.23 4.66 -18.09
CA ASN A 287 -2.73 6.02 -18.29
C ASN A 287 -3.66 6.14 -19.51
N ASN A 288 -3.63 5.17 -20.42
CA ASN A 288 -4.55 5.05 -21.56
C ASN A 288 -5.66 3.99 -21.32
N ASP A 289 -5.96 3.66 -20.06
CA ASP A 289 -7.00 2.68 -19.65
C ASP A 289 -6.85 1.29 -20.28
N GLN A 290 -5.63 0.92 -20.68
CA GLN A 290 -5.34 -0.39 -21.24
C GLN A 290 -5.03 -1.40 -20.14
N ARG A 291 -5.44 -2.65 -20.37
CA ARG A 291 -5.14 -3.74 -19.46
C ARG A 291 -3.64 -4.03 -19.44
N VAL A 292 -3.14 -4.23 -18.22
CA VAL A 292 -1.78 -4.67 -17.91
C VAL A 292 -1.84 -5.91 -17.01
N THR A 293 -0.84 -6.79 -17.15
CA THR A 293 -0.79 -8.06 -16.42
C THR A 293 0.44 -8.11 -15.53
N PRO A 294 0.32 -8.40 -14.22
CA PRO A 294 1.47 -8.53 -13.33
C PRO A 294 2.52 -9.54 -13.83
N ALA A 295 2.08 -10.64 -14.46
CA ALA A 295 2.98 -11.65 -15.02
C ALA A 295 3.96 -11.07 -16.05
N PHE A 296 3.51 -10.16 -16.91
CA PHE A 296 4.40 -9.51 -17.89
C PHE A 296 5.45 -8.65 -17.20
N LEU A 297 5.04 -7.85 -16.22
CA LEU A 297 5.95 -7.00 -15.45
C LEU A 297 7.06 -7.82 -14.79
N TYR A 298 6.70 -8.86 -14.03
CA TYR A 298 7.70 -9.71 -13.37
C TYR A 298 8.55 -10.51 -14.37
N ALA A 299 7.97 -11.00 -15.48
CA ALA A 299 8.72 -11.70 -16.52
C ALA A 299 9.79 -10.79 -17.15
N ALA A 300 9.45 -9.53 -17.40
CA ALA A 300 10.36 -8.55 -17.96
C ALA A 300 11.44 -8.12 -16.95
N LEU A 301 11.06 -7.77 -15.71
CA LEU A 301 12.01 -7.36 -14.67
C LEU A 301 13.05 -8.44 -14.36
N LEU A 302 12.67 -9.72 -14.41
CA LEU A 302 13.56 -10.85 -14.11
C LEU A 302 14.23 -11.45 -15.36
N TRP A 303 14.13 -10.80 -16.52
CA TRP A 303 14.69 -11.33 -17.78
C TRP A 303 16.22 -11.51 -17.72
N TYR A 304 16.95 -10.47 -17.33
CA TYR A 304 18.42 -10.53 -17.28
C TYR A 304 18.97 -11.46 -16.19
N PRO A 305 18.39 -11.49 -14.97
CA PRO A 305 18.72 -12.53 -14.00
C PRO A 305 18.52 -13.96 -14.52
N LEU A 306 17.48 -14.18 -15.33
CA LEU A 306 17.25 -15.48 -15.99
C LEU A 306 18.29 -15.77 -17.07
N GLU A 307 18.60 -14.79 -17.92
CA GLU A 307 19.58 -14.94 -18.99
C GLU A 307 20.97 -15.28 -18.45
N GLU A 308 21.47 -14.53 -17.46
CA GLU A 308 22.76 -14.78 -16.82
C GLU A 308 22.78 -16.18 -16.18
N LYS A 309 21.75 -16.52 -15.39
CA LYS A 309 21.70 -17.82 -14.71
C LYS A 309 21.64 -19.00 -15.69
N SER A 310 20.94 -18.84 -16.81
CA SER A 310 20.90 -19.84 -17.87
C SER A 310 22.26 -20.03 -18.53
N GLN A 311 23.01 -18.95 -18.78
CA GLN A 311 24.35 -19.01 -19.37
C GLN A 311 25.34 -19.71 -18.42
N ILE A 312 25.29 -19.39 -17.12
CA ILE A 312 26.12 -20.05 -16.09
C ILE A 312 25.83 -21.56 -16.06
N LEU A 313 24.56 -21.98 -16.02
CA LEU A 313 24.20 -23.40 -15.99
C LEU A 313 24.64 -24.14 -17.27
N GLN A 314 24.56 -23.49 -18.42
CA GLN A 314 25.04 -24.05 -19.68
C GLN A 314 26.56 -24.25 -19.68
N ALA A 315 27.31 -23.27 -19.16
CA ALA A 315 28.77 -23.32 -19.10
C ALA A 315 29.30 -24.32 -18.06
N GLU A 316 28.73 -24.32 -16.85
CA GLU A 316 29.24 -25.10 -15.71
C GLU A 316 28.72 -26.54 -15.67
N SER A 317 27.46 -26.78 -16.08
CA SER A 317 26.80 -28.09 -15.93
C SER A 317 26.75 -28.90 -17.23
N GLY A 318 27.24 -28.35 -18.36
CA GLY A 318 27.21 -29.01 -19.67
C GLY A 318 25.80 -29.33 -20.18
N LEU A 319 24.77 -28.72 -19.59
CA LEU A 319 23.37 -28.94 -19.96
C LEU A 319 23.08 -28.33 -21.34
N ASN A 320 22.14 -28.91 -22.06
CA ASN A 320 21.64 -28.28 -23.27
C ASN A 320 20.92 -26.94 -22.93
N ALA A 321 20.87 -26.03 -23.90
CA ALA A 321 20.33 -24.69 -23.69
C ALA A 321 18.85 -24.66 -23.23
N HIS A 322 18.07 -25.67 -23.60
CA HIS A 322 16.66 -25.75 -23.22
C HIS A 322 16.50 -26.17 -21.75
N ASP A 323 17.24 -27.18 -21.31
CA ASP A 323 17.17 -27.70 -19.95
C ASP A 323 17.81 -26.72 -18.96
N ALA A 324 18.94 -26.11 -19.34
CA ALA A 324 19.56 -25.03 -18.56
C ALA A 324 18.60 -23.86 -18.33
N PHE A 325 17.87 -23.44 -19.37
CA PHE A 325 16.89 -22.36 -19.27
C PHE A 325 15.69 -22.73 -18.41
N ASN A 326 15.16 -23.95 -18.56
CA ASN A 326 14.04 -24.41 -17.74
C ASN A 326 14.41 -24.46 -16.25
N ILE A 327 15.60 -24.96 -15.91
CA ILE A 327 16.12 -24.98 -14.54
C ILE A 327 16.32 -23.55 -14.03
N ALA A 328 16.98 -22.69 -14.82
CA ALA A 328 17.17 -21.27 -14.47
C ALA A 328 15.84 -20.56 -14.20
N SER A 329 14.81 -20.79 -15.03
CA SER A 329 13.48 -20.20 -14.86
C SER A 329 12.83 -20.60 -13.54
N GLY A 330 12.98 -21.88 -13.14
CA GLY A 330 12.49 -22.40 -11.88
C GLY A 330 13.19 -21.76 -10.69
N GLU A 331 14.53 -21.68 -10.74
CA GLU A 331 15.35 -21.11 -9.68
C GLU A 331 15.09 -19.61 -9.49
N VAL A 332 15.07 -18.82 -10.56
CA VAL A 332 14.86 -17.36 -10.50
C VAL A 332 13.48 -17.03 -9.93
N ILE A 333 12.43 -17.74 -10.35
CA ILE A 333 11.08 -17.59 -9.79
C ILE A 333 11.08 -17.97 -8.30
N THR A 334 11.72 -19.08 -7.94
CA THR A 334 11.73 -19.57 -6.55
C THR A 334 12.45 -18.59 -5.63
N LYS A 335 13.61 -18.09 -6.03
CA LYS A 335 14.37 -17.06 -5.30
C LYS A 335 13.56 -15.77 -5.14
N GLN A 336 12.88 -15.32 -6.20
CA GLN A 336 12.04 -14.11 -6.10
C GLN A 336 10.83 -14.34 -5.19
N THR A 337 10.22 -15.52 -5.24
CA THR A 337 9.02 -15.88 -4.45
C THR A 337 9.28 -15.85 -2.94
N GLN A 338 10.54 -16.09 -2.52
CA GLN A 338 10.97 -15.96 -1.12
C GLN A 338 10.90 -14.52 -0.60
N ARG A 339 10.97 -13.51 -1.48
CA ARG A 339 10.89 -12.09 -1.13
C ARG A 339 9.51 -11.50 -1.41
N ILE A 340 8.98 -11.76 -2.59
CA ILE A 340 7.67 -11.28 -3.03
C ILE A 340 6.90 -12.51 -3.49
N MET A 341 5.81 -12.85 -2.79
CA MET A 341 5.02 -14.02 -3.15
C MET A 341 4.36 -13.79 -4.50
N ILE A 342 4.81 -14.47 -5.55
CA ILE A 342 4.19 -14.41 -6.88
C ILE A 342 3.19 -15.58 -6.99
N PRO A 343 1.87 -15.31 -7.04
CA PRO A 343 0.86 -16.35 -7.23
C PRO A 343 1.15 -17.26 -8.43
N LYS A 344 0.85 -18.56 -8.29
CA LYS A 344 1.09 -19.58 -9.34
C LYS A 344 0.49 -19.19 -10.70
N ARG A 345 -0.70 -18.57 -10.70
CA ARG A 345 -1.34 -18.07 -11.92
C ARG A 345 -0.49 -17.07 -12.71
N PHE A 346 0.37 -16.31 -12.04
CA PHE A 346 1.27 -15.36 -12.70
C PHE A 346 2.61 -16.02 -13.04
N SER A 347 3.17 -16.84 -12.16
CA SER A 347 4.45 -17.50 -12.44
C SER A 347 4.37 -18.54 -13.57
N THR A 348 3.24 -19.20 -13.78
CA THR A 348 3.02 -20.03 -14.98
C THR A 348 3.09 -19.19 -16.25
N VAL A 349 2.35 -18.07 -16.31
CA VAL A 349 2.36 -17.17 -17.47
C VAL A 349 3.73 -16.55 -17.71
N MET A 350 4.49 -16.23 -16.65
CA MET A 350 5.88 -15.77 -16.77
C MET A 350 6.75 -16.78 -17.51
N ARG A 351 6.66 -18.08 -17.15
CA ARG A 351 7.41 -19.14 -17.84
C ARG A 351 7.00 -19.26 -19.30
N ASP A 352 5.70 -19.17 -19.59
CA ASP A 352 5.22 -19.23 -20.97
C ASP A 352 5.80 -18.08 -21.82
N ILE A 353 5.81 -16.85 -21.28
CA ILE A 353 6.42 -15.68 -21.94
C ILE A 353 7.90 -15.95 -22.26
N TRP A 354 8.65 -16.48 -21.29
CA TRP A 354 10.07 -16.78 -21.44
C TRP A 354 10.35 -17.91 -22.44
N ILE A 355 9.59 -19.00 -22.39
CA ILE A 355 9.74 -20.12 -23.33
C ILE A 355 9.47 -19.66 -24.77
N LEU A 356 8.48 -18.78 -24.97
CA LEU A 356 8.20 -18.22 -26.29
C LEU A 356 9.37 -17.40 -26.84
N GLN A 357 10.16 -16.72 -26.00
CA GLN A 357 11.36 -16.00 -26.44
C GLN A 357 12.41 -16.92 -27.06
N GLN A 358 12.53 -18.18 -26.60
CA GLN A 358 13.43 -19.15 -27.23
C GLN A 358 12.93 -19.66 -28.59
N ARG A 359 11.62 -19.58 -28.84
CA ARG A 359 10.97 -20.06 -30.07
C ARG A 359 10.91 -18.99 -31.16
N LEU A 360 10.70 -17.72 -30.80
CA LEU A 360 10.55 -16.61 -31.75
C LEU A 360 11.72 -16.46 -32.75
N PRO A 361 13.00 -16.63 -32.37
CA PRO A 361 14.12 -16.56 -33.32
C PRO A 361 14.19 -17.74 -34.29
N LYS A 362 13.57 -18.89 -33.93
CA LYS A 362 13.54 -20.07 -34.80
C LYS A 362 12.55 -19.80 -35.93
N ARG A 363 13.08 -19.36 -37.07
CA ARG A 363 12.31 -19.25 -38.33
C ARG A 363 11.80 -20.64 -38.72
N PHE A 364 10.60 -20.99 -38.30
CA PHE A 364 9.85 -22.11 -38.88
C PHE A 364 9.32 -21.65 -40.23
N GLY A 365 10.15 -21.81 -41.26
CA GLY A 365 9.83 -21.40 -42.63
C GLY A 365 11.04 -21.56 -43.53
N ARG A 366 11.31 -22.80 -43.94
CA ARG A 366 11.96 -23.13 -45.21
C ARG A 366 11.01 -24.02 -45.98
#